data_AF-A0A956EQ58-F1
#
_entry.id   AF-A0A956EQ58-F1
#
_cell.length_a   1.000
_cell.length_b   1.000
_cell.length_c   1.000
_cell.angle_alpha   90.00
_cell.angle_beta   90.00
_cell.angle_gamma   90.00
#
_symmetry.space_group_name_H-M   'P 1'
#
loop_
_entity.id
_entity.type
_entity.pdbx_description
1 polymer ?
#
loop_
_entity_poly.entity_id
_entity_poly.type
_entity_poly.pdbx_seq_one_letter_code
_entity_poly.pdbx_strand_id
1 'polypeptide(L)' 'ANTLLRVLDRALQIHGGLGMSDDTPIAWFYRHERAARIYDGPDEVHKMVVARRILSGYRRRAAGGGK' A
#
# COMPACT_ATOMS: atom_id res chain seq x y z
N ALA A 1 0.32 0.27 -1.21
CA ALA A 1 0.49 -1.18 -1.02
C ALA A 1 0.19 -1.62 0.42
N ASN A 2 -1.03 -1.37 0.93
CA ASN A 2 -1.32 -1.58 2.37
C ASN A 2 -2.35 -2.70 2.63
N THR A 3 -3.13 -3.08 1.62
CA THR A 3 -4.13 -4.13 1.77
C THR A 3 -3.51 -5.52 1.92
N LEU A 4 -2.48 -5.85 1.12
CA LEU A 4 -1.82 -7.17 1.18
C LEU A 4 -1.17 -7.41 2.54
N LEU A 5 -0.35 -6.46 3.01
CA LEU A 5 0.30 -6.51 4.33
C LEU A 5 -0.72 -6.70 5.47
N ARG A 6 -1.87 -6.02 5.42
CA ARG A 6 -2.93 -6.21 6.42
C ARG A 6 -3.59 -7.58 6.38
N VAL A 7 -3.68 -8.20 5.20
CA VAL A 7 -4.21 -9.57 5.06
C VAL A 7 -3.18 -10.58 5.57
N LEU A 8 -1.91 -10.40 5.19
CA LEU A 8 -0.80 -11.24 5.64
C LEU A 8 -0.63 -11.19 7.15
N ASP A 9 -0.73 -10.01 7.77
CA ASP A 9 -0.63 -9.83 9.21
C ASP A 9 -1.71 -10.63 9.97
N ARG A 10 -2.96 -10.59 9.50
CA ARG A 10 -4.04 -11.40 10.07
C ARG A 10 -3.83 -12.89 9.84
N ALA A 11 -3.36 -13.28 8.65
CA ALA A 11 -3.07 -14.68 8.36
C ALA A 11 -1.97 -15.21 9.29
N LEU A 12 -0.90 -14.44 9.49
CA LEU A 12 0.21 -14.77 10.37
C LEU A 12 -0.26 -14.91 11.83
N GLN A 13 -1.08 -13.97 12.31
CA GLN A 13 -1.65 -14.01 13.66
C GLN A 13 -2.55 -15.24 13.90
N ILE A 14 -3.34 -15.65 12.91
CA ILE A 14 -4.21 -16.85 13.01
C ILE A 14 -3.38 -18.14 13.00
N HIS A 15 -2.30 -18.20 12.21
CA HIS A 15 -1.45 -19.38 12.11
C HIS A 15 -0.44 -19.51 13.25
N GLY A 16 -0.28 -18.48 14.09
CA GLY A 16 0.61 -18.51 15.25
C GLY A 16 2.06 -18.83 14.85
N GLY A 17 2.72 -19.73 15.59
CA GLY A 17 4.11 -20.13 15.31
C GLY A 17 4.32 -20.70 13.90
N LEU A 18 3.32 -21.37 13.34
CA LEU A 18 3.38 -21.92 11.97
C LEU A 18 3.38 -20.81 10.91
N GLY A 19 2.73 -19.68 11.19
CA GLY A 19 2.70 -18.51 10.29
C GLY A 19 4.05 -17.79 10.18
N MET A 20 4.92 -17.98 11.17
CA MET A 20 6.29 -17.44 11.19
C MET A 20 7.33 -18.44 10.65
N SER A 21 6.93 -19.70 10.44
CA SER A 21 7.78 -20.74 9.88
C SER A 21 7.80 -20.68 8.34
N ASP A 22 8.86 -21.23 7.75
CA ASP A 22 8.95 -21.44 6.30
C ASP A 22 8.09 -22.64 5.83
N ASP A 23 7.41 -23.33 6.75
CA ASP A 23 6.43 -24.39 6.45
C ASP A 23 5.17 -23.86 5.76
N THR A 24 4.92 -22.55 5.82
CA THR A 24 3.85 -21.90 5.09
C THR A 24 4.40 -20.77 4.21
N PRO A 25 3.76 -20.47 3.07
CA PRO A 25 4.21 -19.38 2.21
C PRO A 25 3.98 -17.99 2.84
N ILE A 26 3.28 -17.89 3.98
CA ILE A 26 2.90 -16.64 4.64
C ILE A 26 4.15 -15.84 5.05
N ALA A 27 5.13 -16.49 5.65
CA ALA A 27 6.38 -15.86 6.08
C ALA A 27 7.20 -15.30 4.89
N TRP A 28 7.15 -15.98 3.74
CA TRP A 28 7.79 -15.50 2.51
C TRP A 28 7.10 -14.23 1.98
N PHE A 29 5.78 -14.27 1.82
CA PHE A 29 5.01 -13.12 1.33
C PHE A 29 5.12 -11.90 2.24
N TYR A 30 5.13 -12.10 3.56
CA TYR A 30 5.27 -11.01 4.53
C TYR A 30 6.62 -10.29 4.38
N ARG A 31 7.73 -11.04 4.24
CA ARG A 31 9.06 -10.46 3.99
C ARG A 31 9.14 -9.75 2.65
N HIS A 32 8.58 -10.35 1.60
CA HIS A 32 8.63 -9.81 0.25
C HIS A 32 7.85 -8.48 0.14
N GLU A 33 6.63 -8.42 0.68
CA GLU A 33 5.82 -7.20 0.66
C GLU A 33 6.42 -6.08 1.50
N ARG A 34 7.08 -6.42 2.62
CA ARG A 34 7.81 -5.42 3.42
C ARG A 34 8.95 -4.80 2.61
N ALA A 35 9.64 -5.59 1.82
CA ALA A 35 10.72 -5.11 0.96
C ALA A 35 10.18 -4.29 -0.23
N ALA A 36 9.05 -4.70 -0.82
CA ALA A 36 8.40 -4.00 -1.93
C ALA A 36 8.08 -2.52 -1.62
N ARG A 37 7.78 -2.20 -0.35
CA ARG A 37 7.56 -0.80 0.10
C ARG A 37 8.79 0.11 -0.01
N ILE A 38 9.97 -0.48 -0.06
CA ILE A 38 11.23 0.24 -0.21
C ILE A 38 11.60 0.32 -1.69
N TYR A 39 11.43 -0.78 -2.42
CA TYR A 39 11.81 -0.87 -3.83
C TYR A 39 10.90 -0.06 -4.78
N ASP A 40 9.58 -0.06 -4.58
CA ASP A 40 8.61 0.53 -5.52
C ASP A 40 8.23 1.99 -5.18
N GLY A 41 9.09 2.70 -4.44
CA GLY A 41 8.81 4.05 -3.98
C GLY A 41 7.90 4.08 -2.74
N PRO A 42 8.21 4.93 -1.74
CA PRO A 42 7.42 5.01 -0.51
C PRO A 42 5.94 5.27 -0.80
N ASP A 43 5.03 4.68 -0.03
CA ASP A 43 3.58 4.89 -0.14
C ASP A 43 3.22 6.39 -0.12
N GLU A 44 4.05 7.23 0.51
CA GLU A 44 3.97 8.68 0.57
C GLU A 44 4.13 9.35 -0.81
N VAL A 45 5.03 8.83 -1.64
CA VAL A 45 5.23 9.32 -3.02
C VAL A 45 3.99 9.01 -3.85
N HIS A 46 3.45 7.80 -3.73
CA HIS A 46 2.21 7.42 -4.40
C HIS A 46 1.02 8.28 -3.96
N LYS A 47 0.84 8.50 -2.66
CA LYS A 47 -0.19 9.40 -2.13
C LYS A 47 -0.03 10.82 -2.67
N MET A 48 1.21 11.34 -2.70
CA MET A 48 1.50 12.69 -3.19
C MET A 48 1.19 12.84 -4.69
N VAL A 49 1.52 11.85 -5.52
CA VAL A 49 1.19 11.86 -6.96
C VAL A 49 -0.32 11.90 -7.16
N VAL A 50 -1.07 11.05 -6.44
CA VAL A 50 -2.54 11.03 -6.51
C VAL A 50 -3.13 12.36 -6.03
N ALA A 51 -2.64 12.89 -4.90
CA ALA A 51 -3.11 14.17 -4.36
C ALA A 51 -2.91 15.32 -5.35
N ARG A 52 -1.73 15.42 -5.98
CA ARG A 52 -1.46 16.44 -7.01
C ARG A 52 -2.42 16.35 -8.19
N ARG A 53 -2.71 15.13 -8.67
CA ARG A 53 -3.65 14.91 -9.78
C ARG A 53 -5.06 15.36 -9.41
N ILE A 54 -5.53 15.01 -8.21
CA ILE A 54 -6.86 15.40 -7.71
C ILE A 54 -6.96 16.92 -7.54
N LEU A 55 -5.98 17.56 -6.88
CA LEU A 55 -5.94 19.00 -6.65
C LEU A 55 -5.87 19.81 -7.96
N SER A 56 -5.17 19.31 -8.97
CA SER A 56 -5.16 19.92 -10.31
C SER A 56 -6.56 19.92 -10.95
N GLY A 57 -7.32 18.83 -10.80
CA GLY A 57 -8.71 18.74 -11.25
C GLY A 57 -9.62 19.76 -10.57
N TYR A 58 -9.48 19.94 -9.25
CA TYR A 58 -10.21 20.97 -8.51
C TYR A 58 -9.84 22.38 -8.95
N ARG A 59 -8.55 22.69 -9.15
CA ARG A 59 -8.11 24.00 -9.67
C ARG A 59 -8.69 24.31 -11.04
N ARG A 60 -8.75 23.31 -11.94
CA ARG A 60 -9.35 23.46 -13.27
C ARG A 60 -10.86 23.72 -13.19
N ARG A 61 -11.57 23.04 -12.30
CA ARG A 61 -13.01 23.23 -12.09
C ARG A 61 -13.31 24.60 -11.47
N ALA A 62 -12.49 25.06 -10.53
CA ALA A 62 -12.60 26.40 -9.97
C ALA A 62 -12.34 27.51 -11.01
N ALA A 63 -11.39 27.31 -11.92
CA ALA A 63 -11.10 28.25 -13.02
C ALA A 63 -12.15 28.25 -14.14
N GLY A 64 -13.00 27.22 -14.23
CA GLY A 64 -14.06 27.09 -15.23
C GLY A 64 -15.47 27.45 -14.75
N GLY A 65 -15.65 27.87 -13.49
CA GLY A 65 -16.95 28.21 -12.89
C GLY A 65 -17.43 29.65 -13.12
N GLY A 66 -16.78 30.39 -14.01
CA GLY A 66 -17.13 31.77 -14.38
C GLY A 66 -17.69 31.84 -15.80
N LYS A 67 -18.84 31.22 -16.02
CA LYS A 67 -19.82 31.62 -17.04
C LYS A 67 -21.21 31.46 -16.48
#